data_AF-A0A2K3JEN7-F1
#
_entry.id   AF-A0A2K3JEN7-F1
#
_cell.length_a   1.000
_cell.length_b   1.000
_cell.length_c   1.000
_cell.angle_alpha   90.00
_cell.angle_beta   90.00
_cell.angle_gamma   90.00
#
_symmetry.space_group_name_H-M   'P 1'
#
loop_
_entity.id
_entity.type
_entity.pdbx_description
1 polymer ?
#
loop_
_entity_poly.entity_id
_entity_poly.type
_entity_poly.pdbx_seq_one_letter_code
_entity_poly.pdbx_strand_id
1 'polypeptide(L)' 'MPTESLTKKEVQEELWRCYKMFYGSVTKNISGIFSKNKLKRTLYRHMAGQFVLEKFRRLI' A
#
# COMPACT_ATOMS: atom_id res chain seq x y z
N MET A 1 22.14 -0.37 -5.42
CA MET A 1 20.91 -0.79 -4.70
C MET A 1 20.78 -2.31 -4.78
N PRO A 2 20.17 -3.01 -3.79
CA PRO A 2 20.03 -4.47 -3.83
C PRO A 2 19.15 -4.99 -5.00
N THR A 3 18.48 -4.09 -5.72
CA THR A 3 17.67 -4.40 -6.90
C THR A 3 18.44 -4.34 -8.22
N GLU A 4 19.69 -3.86 -8.24
CA GLU A 4 20.49 -3.74 -9.47
C GLU A 4 20.91 -5.08 -10.05
N SER A 5 20.95 -6.13 -9.22
CA SER A 5 21.22 -7.51 -9.63
C SER A 5 19.97 -8.30 -10.04
N LEU A 6 18.78 -7.70 -9.96
CA LEU A 6 17.52 -8.35 -10.24
C LEU A 6 17.09 -8.14 -11.69
N THR A 7 16.50 -9.16 -12.30
CA THR A 7 15.77 -9.02 -13.55
C THR A 7 14.54 -8.13 -13.35
N LYS A 8 14.01 -7.56 -14.44
CA LYS A 8 12.80 -6.72 -14.39
C LYS A 8 11.63 -7.42 -13.67
N LYS A 9 11.45 -8.72 -13.89
CA LYS A 9 10.40 -9.52 -13.26
C LYS A 9 10.59 -9.60 -11.74
N GLU A 10 11.80 -9.89 -11.29
CA GLU A 10 12.12 -10.00 -9.86
C GLU A 10 11.97 -8.66 -9.14
N VAL A 11 12.35 -7.55 -9.79
CA VAL A 11 12.10 -6.22 -9.24
C VAL A 11 10.60 -5.96 -9.05
N GLN A 12 9.77 -6.30 -10.05
CA GLN A 12 8.32 -6.13 -9.93
C GLN A 12 7.73 -7.01 -8.82
N GLU A 13 8.23 -8.23 -8.68
CA GLU A 13 7.78 -9.15 -7.64
C GLU A 13 8.16 -8.67 -6.24
N GLU A 14 9.37 -8.13 -6.08
CA GLU A 14 9.85 -7.56 -4.82
C GLU A 14 9.06 -6.29 -4.43
N LEU A 15 8.79 -5.41 -5.39
CA LEU A 15 7.95 -4.22 -5.18
C LEU A 15 6.53 -4.62 -4.76
N TRP A 16 5.95 -5.63 -5.40
CA TRP A 16 4.64 -6.15 -5.05
C TRP A 16 4.62 -6.79 -3.66
N ARG A 17 5.66 -7.58 -3.31
CA ARG A 17 5.80 -8.17 -1.97
C ARG A 17 5.93 -7.09 -0.89
N CYS A 18 6.75 -6.07 -1.11
CA CYS A 18 6.87 -4.92 -0.22
C CYS A 18 5.52 -4.21 -0.03
N TYR A 19 4.81 -3.94 -1.13
CA TYR A 19 3.49 -3.34 -1.09
C TYR A 19 2.51 -4.19 -0.27
N LYS A 20 2.44 -5.50 -0.54
CA LYS A 20 1.54 -6.42 0.17
C LYS A 20 1.93 -6.58 1.64
N MET A 21 3.21 -6.60 1.97
CA MET A 21 3.66 -6.72 3.36
C MET A 21 3.33 -5.45 4.16
N PHE A 22 3.45 -4.28 3.54
CA PHE A 22 3.20 -3.00 4.20
C PHE A 22 1.70 -2.66 4.26
N TYR A 23 0.99 -2.79 3.13
CA TYR A 23 -0.42 -2.41 2.98
C TYR A 23 -1.41 -3.59 3.04
N GLY A 24 -0.96 -4.84 3.02
CA GLY A 24 -1.85 -6.01 3.10
C GLY A 24 -2.35 -6.31 4.52
N SER A 25 -1.73 -5.73 5.56
CA SER A 25 -2.21 -5.83 6.92
C SER A 25 -3.32 -4.82 7.18
N VAL A 26 -4.56 -5.31 7.25
CA VAL A 26 -5.75 -4.50 7.55
C VAL A 26 -5.61 -3.79 8.91
N THR A 27 -5.05 -4.45 9.92
CA THR A 27 -4.83 -3.88 11.25
C THR A 27 -3.80 -2.73 11.25
N LYS A 28 -2.70 -2.85 10.49
CA LYS A 28 -1.74 -1.76 10.31
C LYS A 28 -2.31 -0.59 9.51
N ASN A 29 -3.14 -0.87 8.51
CA ASN A 29 -3.82 0.18 7.75
C ASN A 29 -4.80 0.97 8.62
N ILE A 30 -5.61 0.28 9.44
CA ILE A 30 -6.53 0.92 10.38
C ILE A 30 -5.75 1.76 11.40
N SER A 31 -4.66 1.24 11.98
CA SER A 31 -3.85 2.03 12.93
C SER A 31 -3.17 3.24 12.27
N GLY A 32 -2.83 3.15 10.99
CA GLY A 32 -2.31 4.26 10.19
C GLY A 32 -3.34 5.38 9.97
N ILE A 33 -4.60 5.03 9.71
CA ILE A 33 -5.73 5.98 9.57
C ILE A 33 -5.99 6.77 10.87
N PHE A 34 -5.71 6.16 12.02
CA PHE A 34 -5.83 6.80 13.34
C PHE A 34 -4.49 7.24 13.93
N SER A 35 -3.43 7.29 13.13
CA SER A 35 -2.10 7.66 13.64
C SER A 35 -2.09 9.09 14.21
N LYS A 36 -1.35 9.28 15.30
CA LYS A 36 -1.10 10.60 15.90
C LYS A 36 -0.29 11.50 14.95
N ASN A 37 0.56 10.92 14.10
CA ASN A 37 1.34 11.67 13.10
C ASN A 37 0.42 12.11 11.93
N LYS A 38 0.35 13.43 11.70
CA LYS A 38 -0.52 14.04 10.69
C LYS A 38 -0.21 13.57 9.27
N LEU A 39 1.07 13.49 8.89
CA LEU A 39 1.48 13.05 7.55
C LEU A 39 1.08 11.60 7.30
N LYS A 40 1.40 10.72 8.26
CA LYS A 40 1.03 9.30 8.19
C LYS A 40 -0.49 9.13 8.06
N ARG A 41 -1.26 9.85 8.88
CA ARG A 41 -2.71 9.81 8.86
C ARG A 41 -3.31 10.26 7.53
N THR A 42 -2.83 11.37 6.97
CA THR A 42 -3.32 11.90 5.68
C THR A 42 -3.06 10.91 4.55
N LEU A 43 -1.84 10.36 4.46
CA LEU A 43 -1.50 9.37 3.45
C LEU A 43 -2.39 8.12 3.56
N TYR A 44 -2.52 7.55 4.76
CA TYR A 44 -3.30 6.33 4.96
C TYR A 44 -4.80 6.52 4.66
N ARG A 45 -5.38 7.67 5.01
CA ARG A 45 -6.77 8.00 4.66
C ARG A 45 -6.97 8.15 3.14
N HIS A 46 -6.04 8.82 2.47
CA HIS A 46 -6.10 8.97 1.01
C HIS A 46 -6.05 7.61 0.32
N MET A 47 -5.08 6.76 0.69
CA MET A 47 -4.95 5.41 0.12
C MET A 47 -6.17 4.53 0.41
N ALA A 48 -6.74 4.61 1.63
CA ALA A 48 -7.97 3.89 1.95
C ALA A 48 -9.15 4.34 1.07
N GLY A 49 -9.30 5.64 0.84
CA GLY A 49 -10.30 6.19 -0.08
C GLY A 49 -10.11 5.70 -1.52
N GLN A 50 -8.88 5.71 -2.04
CA GLN A 50 -8.55 5.19 -3.37
C GLN A 50 -8.88 3.70 -3.50
N PHE A 51 -8.54 2.90 -2.49
CA PHE A 51 -8.84 1.47 -2.48
C PHE A 51 -10.35 1.17 -2.49
N VAL A 52 -11.14 1.94 -1.74
CA VAL A 52 -12.60 1.83 -1.75
C VAL A 52 -13.17 2.23 -3.11
N LEU A 53 -12.72 3.34 -3.69
CA LEU A 53 -13.13 3.79 -5.03
C LEU A 53 -12.79 2.78 -6.12
N GLU A 54 -11.60 2.18 -6.05
CA GLU A 54 -11.17 1.14 -6.99
C GLU A 54 -12.05 -0.10 -6.87
N LYS A 55 -12.41 -0.52 -5.66
CA LYS A 55 -13.37 -1.63 -5.45
C LYS A 55 -14.74 -1.33 -6.04
N PHE A 56 -15.27 -0.13 -5.83
CA PHE A 56 -16.54 0.28 -6.42
C PHE A 56 -16.50 0.31 -7.95
N ARG A 57 -15.41 0.80 -8.55
CA ARG A 57 -15.22 0.79 -10.01
C ARG A 57 -15.13 -0.61 -10.63
N ARG A 58 -14.77 -1.63 -9.85
CA ARG A 58 -14.76 -3.03 -10.32
C ARG A 58 -16.12 -3.73 -10.14
N LEU A 59 -17.01 -3.15 -9.34
CA LEU A 59 -18.35 -3.70 -9.05
C LEU A 59 -19.43 -3.19 -10.01
N ILE A 60 -19.13 -2.12 -10.76
CA ILE A 60 -19.95 -1.54 -11.83
C ILE A 60 -19.28 -1.88 -13.16
#